data_AF-A0A7S0YUR1-F1
#
_entry.id   AF-A0A7S0YUR1-F1
#
_cell.length_a   1.000
_cell.length_b   1.000
_cell.length_c   1.000
_cell.angle_alpha   90.00
_cell.angle_beta   90.00
_cell.angle_gamma   90.00
#
_symmetry.space_group_name_H-M   'P 1'
#
loop_
_entity.id
_entity.type
_entity.pdbx_description
1 polymer ?
#
loop_
_entity_poly.entity_id
_entity_poly.type
_entity_poly.pdbx_seq_one_letter_code
_entity_poly.pdbx_strand_id
1 'polypeptide(L)'
;MTTCEKLRWSIGNAKKCLKPEYRESGPMNLHKTSRVEYHPVGVVGAIVAFNYPFHNVLNPVISSIASGNGVVVKGSEYTAWSTKYYSRLIRECLAASGAPVDLVQIVTGFEAAGQAIIEHTDKVIFVGSVGVGSKVQQHCGRLVKPVILELGGKDPMVVCDDASPSKIAQLVCRAGFQNMGQNCAGPERYIVYDKVYDDFVSRVLAIVQQMRQ
;
A
#
# COMPACT_ATOMS: atom_id res chain seq x y z
N MET A 1 -0.40 3.94 14.92
CA MET A 1 -0.94 4.06 13.54
C MET A 1 -0.17 3.11 12.62
N THR A 2 -0.83 2.38 11.73
CA THR A 2 -0.21 1.37 10.83
C THR A 2 1.00 1.90 10.06
N THR A 3 0.94 3.15 9.56
CA THR A 3 2.05 3.79 8.83
C THR A 3 3.31 3.93 9.68
N CYS A 4 3.18 4.31 10.96
CA CYS A 4 4.32 4.47 11.87
C CYS A 4 4.98 3.13 12.19
N GLU A 5 4.20 2.06 12.36
CA GLU A 5 4.76 0.72 12.57
C GLU A 5 5.51 0.23 11.33
N LYS A 6 5.01 0.52 10.11
CA LYS A 6 5.76 0.22 8.88
C LYS A 6 7.08 0.98 8.82
N LEU A 7 7.10 2.27 9.21
CA LEU A 7 8.34 3.05 9.29
C LEU A 7 9.31 2.44 10.30
N ARG A 8 8.86 2.15 11.53
CA ARG A 8 9.67 1.51 12.58
C ARG A 8 10.24 0.17 12.10
N TRP A 9 9.40 -0.67 11.50
CA TRP A 9 9.83 -1.95 10.96
C TRP A 9 10.88 -1.77 9.87
N SER A 10 10.69 -0.82 8.95
CA SER A 10 11.64 -0.56 7.86
C SER A 10 12.99 -0.08 8.39
N ILE A 11 13.00 0.81 9.40
CA ILE A 11 14.24 1.26 10.08
C ILE A 11 15.00 0.07 10.67
N GLY A 12 14.30 -0.85 11.33
CA GLY A 12 14.93 -2.01 11.98
C GLY A 12 15.36 -3.13 11.02
N ASN A 13 14.75 -3.23 9.84
CA ASN A 13 14.89 -4.41 8.98
C ASN A 13 15.50 -4.14 7.59
N ALA A 14 15.49 -2.91 7.06
CA ALA A 14 15.90 -2.64 5.68
C ALA A 14 17.31 -3.17 5.34
N LYS A 15 18.31 -2.90 6.20
CA LYS A 15 19.68 -3.40 6.00
C LYS A 15 19.75 -4.92 5.96
N LYS A 16 18.95 -5.61 6.79
CA LYS A 16 18.89 -7.07 6.82
C LYS A 16 18.19 -7.62 5.59
N CYS A 17 17.13 -6.96 5.12
CA CYS A 17 16.38 -7.34 3.92
C CYS A 17 17.17 -7.15 2.63
N LEU A 18 18.10 -6.18 2.59
CA LEU A 18 18.89 -5.84 1.39
C LEU A 18 20.30 -6.43 1.41
N LYS A 19 20.64 -7.27 2.38
CA LYS A 19 21.97 -7.89 2.45
C LYS A 19 22.17 -8.85 1.26
N PRO A 20 23.40 -8.97 0.72
CA PRO A 20 23.70 -9.99 -0.28
C PRO A 20 23.38 -11.40 0.23
N GLU A 21 22.81 -12.22 -0.65
CA GLU A 21 22.49 -13.61 -0.36
C GLU A 21 23.36 -14.54 -1.22
N TYR A 22 24.07 -15.47 -0.58
CA TYR A 22 24.89 -16.44 -1.30
C TYR A 22 24.05 -17.64 -1.75
N ARG A 23 24.40 -18.19 -2.91
CA ARG A 23 23.77 -19.36 -3.51
C ARG A 23 24.83 -20.38 -3.88
N GLU A 24 24.47 -21.66 -3.82
CA GLU A 24 25.35 -22.72 -4.30
C GLU A 24 25.56 -22.57 -5.81
N SER A 25 26.82 -22.69 -6.24
CA SER A 25 27.19 -22.56 -7.66
C SER A 25 27.15 -23.90 -8.42
N GLY A 26 26.94 -25.00 -7.69
CA GLY A 26 26.97 -26.36 -8.20
C GLY A 26 28.39 -26.89 -8.50
N PRO A 27 28.54 -28.21 -8.67
CA PRO A 27 29.84 -28.88 -8.80
C PRO A 27 30.62 -28.49 -10.07
N MET A 28 29.94 -28.00 -11.10
CA MET A 28 30.59 -27.56 -12.34
C MET A 28 31.25 -26.18 -12.21
N ASN A 29 30.91 -25.40 -11.18
CA ASN A 29 31.41 -24.05 -10.95
C ASN A 29 32.11 -23.90 -9.58
N LEU A 30 32.82 -24.92 -9.11
CA LEU A 30 33.49 -24.91 -7.79
C LEU A 30 34.48 -23.77 -7.57
N HIS A 31 35.01 -23.18 -8.65
CA HIS A 31 35.92 -22.03 -8.62
C HIS A 31 35.20 -20.68 -8.64
N LYS A 32 33.86 -20.65 -8.57
CA LYS A 32 33.04 -19.44 -8.60
C LYS A 32 32.20 -19.32 -7.33
N THR A 33 31.89 -18.08 -6.97
CA THR A 33 30.93 -17.75 -5.92
C THR A 33 29.73 -17.06 -6.54
N SER A 34 28.52 -17.55 -6.22
CA SER A 34 27.26 -16.95 -6.66
C SER A 34 26.62 -16.19 -5.52
N ARG A 35 26.23 -14.94 -5.77
CA ARG A 35 25.49 -14.11 -4.82
C ARG A 35 24.40 -13.29 -5.52
N VAL A 36 23.34 -12.99 -4.79
CA VAL A 36 22.25 -12.10 -5.18
C VAL A 36 22.44 -10.80 -4.42
N GLU A 37 22.45 -9.68 -5.15
CA GLU A 37 22.53 -8.33 -4.59
C GLU A 37 21.30 -7.53 -4.99
N TYR A 38 20.90 -6.61 -4.11
CA TYR A 38 19.74 -5.75 -4.32
C TYR A 38 20.23 -4.33 -4.61
N HIS A 39 20.03 -3.87 -5.85
CA HIS A 39 20.34 -2.50 -6.26
C HIS A 39 19.05 -1.66 -6.37
N PRO A 40 19.10 -0.36 -6.07
CA PRO A 40 17.99 0.55 -6.34
C PRO A 40 17.58 0.49 -7.81
N VAL A 41 16.28 0.56 -8.08
CA VAL A 41 15.72 0.63 -9.43
C VAL A 41 15.88 2.01 -10.06
N GLY A 42 16.08 3.05 -9.25
CA GLY A 42 16.17 4.44 -9.71
C GLY A 42 15.11 5.31 -9.04
N VAL A 43 14.18 5.85 -9.83
CA VAL A 43 13.04 6.65 -9.38
C VAL A 43 11.77 5.81 -9.41
N VAL A 44 11.08 5.72 -8.27
CA VAL A 44 9.77 5.07 -8.17
C VAL A 44 8.66 6.11 -8.35
N GLY A 45 7.77 5.88 -9.31
CA GLY A 45 6.53 6.62 -9.48
C GLY A 45 5.38 5.99 -8.72
N ALA A 46 4.74 6.71 -7.81
CA ALA A 46 3.57 6.22 -7.08
C ALA A 46 2.33 7.05 -7.39
N ILE A 47 1.22 6.41 -7.76
CA ILE A 47 -0.08 7.05 -7.99
C ILE A 47 -1.06 6.44 -6.98
N VAL A 48 -1.56 7.25 -6.05
CA VAL A 48 -2.15 6.72 -4.82
C VAL A 48 -3.57 7.24 -4.53
N ALA A 49 -4.41 6.36 -3.98
CA ALA A 49 -5.83 6.61 -3.73
C ALA A 49 -6.12 7.54 -2.53
N PHE A 50 -7.36 8.04 -2.46
CA PHE A 50 -7.80 9.04 -1.48
C PHE A 50 -8.17 8.49 -0.10
N ASN A 51 -8.51 7.21 0.01
CA ASN A 51 -9.24 6.69 1.16
C ASN A 51 -8.43 6.69 2.48
N TYR A 52 -7.11 6.50 2.42
CA TYR A 52 -6.20 6.65 3.56
C TYR A 52 -5.01 7.55 3.16
N PRO A 53 -5.20 8.87 3.01
CA PRO A 53 -4.27 9.71 2.25
C PRO A 53 -2.86 9.75 2.86
N PHE A 54 -2.76 9.81 4.18
CA PHE A 54 -1.46 9.77 4.85
C PHE A 54 -0.76 8.42 4.64
N HIS A 55 -1.47 7.31 4.80
CA HIS A 55 -0.89 5.98 4.60
C HIS A 55 -0.48 5.79 3.15
N ASN A 56 -1.39 6.08 2.22
CA ASN A 56 -1.21 5.88 0.79
C ASN A 56 -0.04 6.70 0.24
N VAL A 57 0.22 7.89 0.76
CA VAL A 57 1.39 8.70 0.39
C VAL A 57 2.68 8.18 1.01
N LEU A 58 2.70 7.90 2.33
CA LEU A 58 3.95 7.52 3.00
C LEU A 58 4.37 6.08 2.72
N ASN A 59 3.44 5.19 2.45
CA ASN A 59 3.73 3.78 2.21
C ASN A 59 4.77 3.55 1.09
N PRO A 60 4.60 4.10 -0.13
CA PRO A 60 5.61 4.01 -1.18
C PRO A 60 6.88 4.79 -0.83
N VAL A 61 6.78 5.94 -0.16
CA VAL A 61 7.95 6.74 0.24
C VAL A 61 8.87 5.93 1.15
N ILE A 62 8.31 5.31 2.19
CA ILE A 62 9.08 4.51 3.15
C ILE A 62 9.80 3.39 2.43
N SER A 63 9.11 2.60 1.59
CA SER A 63 9.74 1.50 0.86
C SER A 63 10.79 1.96 -0.15
N SER A 64 10.55 3.06 -0.87
CA SER A 64 11.49 3.57 -1.87
C SER A 64 12.77 4.07 -1.23
N ILE A 65 12.67 4.91 -0.20
CA ILE A 65 13.84 5.44 0.52
C ILE A 65 14.59 4.32 1.22
N ALA A 66 13.89 3.39 1.87
CA ALA A 66 14.52 2.26 2.55
C ALA A 66 15.30 1.34 1.59
N SER A 67 14.91 1.30 0.31
CA SER A 67 15.58 0.54 -0.76
C SER A 67 16.53 1.37 -1.61
N GLY A 68 16.83 2.61 -1.21
CA GLY A 68 17.81 3.48 -1.87
C GLY A 68 17.32 4.19 -3.13
N ASN A 69 16.00 4.29 -3.34
CA ASN A 69 15.38 4.90 -4.51
C ASN A 69 14.92 6.34 -4.23
N GLY A 70 14.92 7.17 -5.27
CA GLY A 70 14.11 8.39 -5.31
C GLY A 70 12.64 8.05 -5.53
N VAL A 71 11.73 8.97 -5.21
CA VAL A 71 10.28 8.72 -5.39
C VAL A 71 9.50 9.98 -5.74
N VAL A 72 8.59 9.84 -6.70
CA VAL A 72 7.58 10.85 -7.05
C VAL A 72 6.20 10.27 -6.77
N VAL A 73 5.44 10.90 -5.88
CA VAL A 73 4.10 10.46 -5.48
C VAL A 73 3.06 11.44 -6.00
N LYS A 74 2.16 10.98 -6.89
CA LYS A 74 0.91 11.66 -7.16
C LYS A 74 -0.14 11.24 -6.13
N GLY A 75 -0.47 12.16 -5.22
CA GLY A 75 -1.64 12.03 -4.35
C GLY A 75 -2.95 12.25 -5.13
N SER A 76 -4.02 11.59 -4.69
CA SER A 76 -5.36 11.82 -5.26
C SER A 76 -5.79 13.28 -5.08
N GLU A 77 -6.38 13.84 -6.12
CA GLU A 77 -6.98 15.18 -6.16
C GLU A 77 -8.01 15.41 -5.05
N TYR A 78 -8.73 14.37 -4.62
CA TYR A 78 -9.67 14.44 -3.48
C TYR A 78 -8.99 14.74 -2.14
N THR A 79 -7.67 14.62 -2.07
CA THR A 79 -6.86 14.79 -0.86
C THR A 79 -5.73 15.80 -1.05
N ALA A 80 -5.86 16.67 -2.05
CA ALA A 80 -4.83 17.64 -2.40
C ALA A 80 -4.46 18.59 -1.25
N TRP A 81 -5.43 18.96 -0.41
CA TRP A 81 -5.19 19.84 0.74
C TRP A 81 -4.23 19.20 1.76
N SER A 82 -4.51 17.97 2.21
CA SER A 82 -3.67 17.28 3.20
C SER A 82 -2.30 16.87 2.63
N THR A 83 -2.26 16.55 1.33
CA THR A 83 -1.04 16.19 0.60
C THR A 83 0.06 17.26 0.70
N LYS A 84 -0.30 18.55 0.72
CA LYS A 84 0.66 19.66 0.88
C LYS A 84 1.38 19.62 2.24
N TYR A 85 0.67 19.26 3.31
CA TYR A 85 1.28 19.13 4.65
C TYR A 85 2.25 17.96 4.70
N TYR A 86 1.92 16.84 4.04
CA TYR A 86 2.81 15.68 3.98
C TYR A 86 4.10 16.00 3.23
N SER A 87 4.00 16.72 2.11
CA SER A 87 5.16 17.21 1.36
C SER A 87 6.07 18.06 2.24
N ARG A 88 5.51 19.05 2.95
CA ARG A 88 6.28 19.88 3.87
C ARG A 88 6.98 19.04 4.96
N LEU A 89 6.23 18.16 5.64
CA LEU A 89 6.76 17.30 6.68
C LEU A 89 7.97 16.47 6.19
N ILE A 90 7.83 15.81 5.04
CA ILE A 90 8.89 14.96 4.50
C ILE A 90 10.11 15.79 4.11
N ARG A 91 9.92 16.95 3.48
CA ARG A 91 11.02 17.84 3.10
C ARG A 91 11.79 18.34 4.32
N GLU A 92 11.10 18.71 5.40
CA GLU A 92 11.72 19.11 6.67
C GLU A 92 12.52 17.95 7.29
N CYS A 93 11.99 16.71 7.27
CA CYS A 93 12.73 15.54 7.74
C CYS A 93 13.98 15.23 6.89
N LEU A 94 13.87 15.31 5.56
CA LEU A 94 15.00 15.09 4.66
C LEU A 94 16.09 16.15 4.88
N ALA A 95 15.72 17.43 4.97
CA ALA A 95 16.63 18.52 5.26
C ALA A 95 17.34 18.32 6.62
N ALA A 96 16.60 17.97 7.67
CA ALA A 96 17.15 17.70 9.00
C ALA A 96 18.13 16.51 9.00
N SER A 97 17.96 15.55 8.09
CA SER A 97 18.89 14.42 7.91
C SER A 97 20.09 14.72 7.00
N GLY A 98 20.16 15.91 6.39
CA GLY A 98 21.18 16.26 5.39
C GLY A 98 20.98 15.59 4.02
N ALA A 99 19.81 15.00 3.78
CA ALA A 99 19.47 14.37 2.51
C ALA A 99 18.93 15.41 1.49
N PRO A 100 19.06 15.16 0.18
CA PRO A 100 18.45 16.01 -0.84
C PRO A 100 16.93 16.11 -0.63
N VAL A 101 16.40 17.32 -0.51
CA VAL A 101 14.97 17.54 -0.24
C VAL A 101 14.06 17.08 -1.37
N ASP A 102 14.59 16.99 -2.59
CA ASP A 102 13.86 16.54 -3.78
C ASP A 102 14.01 15.03 -4.03
N LEU A 103 14.63 14.28 -3.10
CA LEU A 103 14.65 12.82 -3.09
C LEU A 103 13.23 12.23 -3.02
N VAL A 104 12.30 12.98 -2.39
CA VAL A 104 10.87 12.70 -2.37
C VAL A 104 10.14 13.91 -2.93
N GLN A 105 9.41 13.71 -4.03
CA GLN A 105 8.50 14.71 -4.56
C GLN A 105 7.06 14.23 -4.41
N ILE A 106 6.19 15.11 -3.90
CA ILE A 106 4.77 14.84 -3.83
C ILE A 106 4.07 15.87 -4.70
N VAL A 107 3.32 15.38 -5.69
CA VAL A 107 2.59 16.17 -6.66
C VAL A 107 1.09 15.88 -6.56
N THR A 108 0.31 16.85 -7.02
CA THR A 108 -1.14 16.74 -7.15
C THR A 108 -1.51 17.15 -8.56
N GLY A 109 -2.46 16.47 -9.17
CA GLY A 109 -2.87 16.72 -10.54
C GLY A 109 -3.79 15.62 -11.04
N PHE A 110 -4.36 15.80 -12.22
CA PHE A 110 -5.29 14.84 -12.81
C PHE A 110 -4.55 13.75 -13.60
N GLU A 111 -5.11 13.31 -14.72
CA GLU A 111 -4.60 12.22 -15.54
C GLU A 111 -3.19 12.49 -16.09
N ALA A 112 -2.95 13.68 -16.63
CA ALA A 112 -1.66 14.06 -17.22
C ALA A 112 -0.48 13.90 -16.24
N ALA A 113 -0.68 14.24 -14.96
CA ALA A 113 0.34 14.03 -13.93
C ALA A 113 0.63 12.54 -13.70
N GLY A 114 -0.39 11.68 -13.76
CA GLY A 114 -0.22 10.23 -13.66
C GLY A 114 0.51 9.65 -14.88
N GLN A 115 0.16 10.09 -16.08
CA GLN A 115 0.83 9.68 -17.32
C GLN A 115 2.32 10.08 -17.31
N ALA A 116 2.64 11.32 -16.94
CA ALA A 116 4.01 11.79 -16.83
C ALA A 116 4.84 10.96 -15.83
N ILE A 117 4.25 10.58 -14.68
CA ILE A 117 4.91 9.67 -13.74
C ILE A 117 5.18 8.31 -14.38
N ILE A 118 4.22 7.74 -15.10
CA ILE A 118 4.40 6.44 -15.78
C ILE A 118 5.49 6.54 -16.83
N GLU A 119 5.62 7.64 -17.56
CA GLU A 119 6.61 7.81 -18.63
C GLU A 119 8.03 8.01 -18.08
N HIS A 120 8.19 8.81 -17.02
CA HIS A 120 9.50 9.32 -16.60
C HIS A 120 10.09 8.68 -15.33
N THR A 121 9.49 7.62 -14.77
CA THR A 121 10.04 6.88 -13.60
C THR A 121 10.49 5.48 -13.98
N ASP A 122 11.34 4.82 -13.19
CA ASP A 122 11.89 3.50 -13.52
C ASP A 122 10.98 2.34 -13.08
N LYS A 123 10.12 2.57 -12.09
CA LYS A 123 9.14 1.61 -11.56
C LYS A 123 7.88 2.32 -11.11
N VAL A 124 6.71 1.72 -11.38
CA VAL A 124 5.41 2.31 -11.01
C VAL A 124 4.75 1.51 -9.87
N ILE A 125 4.14 2.23 -8.94
CA ILE A 125 3.20 1.71 -7.95
C ILE A 125 1.87 2.43 -8.19
N PHE A 126 0.80 1.67 -8.39
CA PHE A 126 -0.54 2.22 -8.54
C PHE A 126 -1.46 1.63 -7.48
N VAL A 127 -2.17 2.51 -6.77
CA VAL A 127 -3.19 2.15 -5.79
C VAL A 127 -4.52 2.75 -6.24
N GLY A 128 -5.50 1.92 -6.57
CA GLY A 128 -6.79 2.42 -7.08
C GLY A 128 -7.72 1.36 -7.66
N SER A 129 -8.57 1.77 -8.60
CA SER A 129 -9.57 0.88 -9.19
C SER A 129 -8.97 -0.07 -10.24
N VAL A 130 -9.61 -1.23 -10.42
CA VAL A 130 -9.18 -2.25 -11.42
C VAL A 130 -9.15 -1.66 -12.84
N GLY A 131 -10.17 -0.88 -13.21
CA GLY A 131 -10.26 -0.29 -14.55
C GLY A 131 -9.12 0.68 -14.86
N VAL A 132 -8.70 1.50 -13.89
CA VAL A 132 -7.54 2.40 -14.06
C VAL A 132 -6.24 1.61 -13.97
N GLY A 133 -6.14 0.65 -13.05
CA GLY A 133 -4.96 -0.21 -12.90
C GLY A 133 -4.62 -0.98 -14.18
N SER A 134 -5.63 -1.48 -14.90
CA SER A 134 -5.44 -2.14 -16.20
C SER A 134 -4.84 -1.18 -17.25
N LYS A 135 -5.30 0.07 -17.32
CA LYS A 135 -4.73 1.10 -18.20
C LYS A 135 -3.28 1.42 -17.83
N VAL A 136 -3.00 1.57 -16.54
CA VAL A 136 -1.63 1.78 -16.03
C VAL A 136 -0.72 0.61 -16.41
N GLN A 137 -1.18 -0.62 -16.24
CA GLN A 137 -0.43 -1.82 -16.60
C GLN A 137 -0.15 -1.89 -18.10
N GLN A 138 -1.15 -1.58 -18.94
CA GLN A 138 -0.97 -1.54 -20.39
C GLN A 138 0.09 -0.51 -20.80
N HIS A 139 0.06 0.68 -20.19
CA HIS A 139 1.05 1.72 -20.44
C HIS A 139 2.45 1.28 -19.98
N CYS A 140 2.58 0.78 -18.75
CA CYS A 140 3.86 0.26 -18.24
C CYS A 140 4.40 -0.88 -19.10
N GLY A 141 3.52 -1.77 -19.60
CA GLY A 141 3.88 -2.89 -20.47
C GLY A 141 4.50 -2.44 -21.79
N ARG A 142 4.00 -1.35 -22.41
CA ARG A 142 4.62 -0.76 -23.62
C ARG A 142 6.04 -0.24 -23.37
N LEU A 143 6.33 0.17 -22.13
CA LEU A 143 7.64 0.68 -21.71
C LEU A 143 8.54 -0.41 -21.10
N VAL A 144 8.06 -1.66 -21.02
CA VAL A 144 8.73 -2.77 -20.30
C VAL A 144 9.06 -2.37 -18.84
N LYS A 145 8.16 -1.60 -18.23
CA LYS A 145 8.36 -0.99 -16.91
C LYS A 145 7.74 -1.86 -15.81
N PRO A 146 8.47 -2.22 -14.75
CA PRO A 146 7.89 -2.95 -13.63
C PRO A 146 6.79 -2.13 -12.95
N VAL A 147 5.65 -2.76 -12.70
CA VAL A 147 4.50 -2.13 -12.05
C VAL A 147 3.98 -2.98 -10.90
N ILE A 148 3.65 -2.33 -9.78
CA ILE A 148 2.89 -2.91 -8.66
C ILE A 148 1.49 -2.32 -8.70
N LEU A 149 0.47 -3.18 -8.68
CA LEU A 149 -0.94 -2.79 -8.72
C LEU A 149 -1.62 -3.23 -7.43
N GLU A 150 -1.97 -2.26 -6.59
CA GLU A 150 -2.81 -2.44 -5.40
C GLU A 150 -4.23 -2.03 -5.76
N LEU A 151 -5.07 -3.02 -6.08
CA LEU A 151 -6.40 -2.79 -6.63
C LEU A 151 -7.50 -3.07 -5.60
N GLY A 152 -8.74 -2.76 -5.96
CA GLY A 152 -9.90 -3.10 -5.13
C GLY A 152 -10.26 -4.59 -5.16
N GLY A 153 -11.07 -5.00 -4.19
CA GLY A 153 -11.60 -6.36 -4.06
C GLY A 153 -13.03 -6.35 -3.53
N LYS A 154 -13.64 -7.54 -3.45
CA LYS A 154 -14.92 -7.79 -2.76
C LYS A 154 -14.70 -8.86 -1.72
N ASP A 155 -13.97 -8.51 -0.68
CA ASP A 155 -13.38 -9.49 0.23
C ASP A 155 -14.49 -10.25 0.99
N PRO A 156 -14.50 -11.60 0.91
CA PRO A 156 -15.45 -12.41 1.66
C PRO A 156 -14.93 -12.64 3.09
N MET A 157 -15.83 -12.54 4.07
CA MET A 157 -15.63 -13.00 5.42
C MET A 157 -16.48 -14.25 5.66
N VAL A 158 -15.83 -15.38 5.93
CA VAL A 158 -16.50 -16.64 6.27
C VAL A 158 -16.61 -16.76 7.78
N VAL A 159 -17.84 -16.97 8.28
CA VAL A 159 -18.13 -17.18 9.71
C VAL A 159 -18.54 -18.64 9.88
N CYS A 160 -17.59 -19.45 10.36
CA CYS A 160 -17.78 -20.88 10.61
C CYS A 160 -18.76 -21.14 11.76
N ASP A 161 -19.26 -22.37 11.86
CA ASP A 161 -20.27 -22.80 12.82
C ASP A 161 -19.77 -22.93 14.27
N ASP A 162 -18.45 -22.94 14.46
CA ASP A 162 -17.74 -22.87 15.74
C ASP A 162 -17.35 -21.44 16.15
N ALA A 163 -17.59 -20.45 15.27
CA ALA A 163 -17.37 -19.06 15.59
C ALA A 163 -18.33 -18.62 16.70
N SER A 164 -17.87 -17.70 17.54
CA SER A 164 -18.68 -17.13 18.62
C SER A 164 -19.17 -15.73 18.20
N PRO A 165 -20.44 -15.56 17.79
CA PRO A 165 -20.95 -14.28 17.31
C PRO A 165 -20.78 -13.14 18.32
N SER A 166 -20.95 -13.44 19.61
CA SER A 166 -20.73 -12.49 20.70
C SER A 166 -19.30 -11.94 20.78
N LYS A 167 -18.30 -12.72 20.38
CA LYS A 167 -16.89 -12.31 20.38
C LYS A 167 -16.50 -11.56 19.10
N ILE A 168 -17.14 -11.87 17.97
CA ILE A 168 -16.71 -11.34 16.66
C ILE A 168 -17.54 -10.15 16.18
N ALA A 169 -18.77 -9.93 16.66
CA ALA A 169 -19.67 -8.91 16.11
C ALA A 169 -19.05 -7.50 16.03
N GLN A 170 -18.34 -7.06 17.07
CA GLN A 170 -17.63 -5.78 17.08
C GLN A 170 -16.49 -5.72 16.05
N LEU A 171 -15.74 -6.81 15.90
CA LEU A 171 -14.65 -6.91 14.93
C LEU A 171 -15.18 -6.85 13.50
N VAL A 172 -16.27 -7.58 13.23
CA VAL A 172 -16.96 -7.61 11.94
C VAL A 172 -17.47 -6.23 11.56
N CYS A 173 -18.16 -5.56 12.48
CA CYS A 173 -18.64 -4.19 12.30
C CYS A 173 -17.47 -3.23 12.04
N ARG A 174 -16.40 -3.29 12.84
CA ARG A 174 -15.22 -2.47 12.59
C ARG A 174 -14.62 -2.74 11.21
N ALA A 175 -14.47 -4.00 10.82
CA ALA A 175 -13.86 -4.37 9.55
C ALA A 175 -14.64 -3.80 8.35
N GLY A 176 -15.97 -3.94 8.37
CA GLY A 176 -16.84 -3.49 7.28
C GLY A 176 -17.10 -1.98 7.26
N PHE A 177 -17.18 -1.33 8.42
CA PHE A 177 -17.56 0.09 8.52
C PHE A 177 -16.39 1.06 8.76
N GLN A 178 -15.16 0.58 9.00
CA GLN A 178 -14.00 1.45 9.18
C GLN A 178 -13.83 2.37 7.95
N ASN A 179 -13.58 3.66 8.22
CA ASN A 179 -13.51 4.69 7.18
C ASN A 179 -14.79 4.81 6.32
N MET A 180 -15.96 4.60 6.95
CA MET A 180 -17.26 4.55 6.27
C MET A 180 -17.29 3.48 5.16
N GLY A 181 -16.63 2.34 5.38
CA GLY A 181 -16.50 1.27 4.40
C GLY A 181 -15.53 1.55 3.25
N GLN A 182 -14.89 2.73 3.20
CA GLN A 182 -13.91 3.07 2.16
C GLN A 182 -12.54 2.45 2.47
N ASN A 183 -12.48 1.13 2.52
CA ASN A 183 -11.28 0.36 2.81
C ASN A 183 -11.11 -0.75 1.76
N CYS A 184 -9.97 -0.78 1.07
CA CYS A 184 -9.73 -1.77 0.01
C CYS A 184 -9.67 -3.22 0.52
N ALA A 185 -9.33 -3.41 1.80
CA ALA A 185 -9.31 -4.71 2.48
C ALA A 185 -10.50 -4.89 3.45
N GLY A 186 -11.57 -4.11 3.28
CA GLY A 186 -12.79 -4.24 4.07
C GLY A 186 -13.64 -5.40 3.55
N PRO A 187 -14.20 -6.27 4.41
CA PRO A 187 -15.13 -7.30 3.96
C PRO A 187 -16.40 -6.65 3.40
N GLU A 188 -16.79 -7.06 2.19
CA GLU A 188 -18.04 -6.63 1.53
C GLU A 188 -19.09 -7.74 1.50
N ARG A 189 -18.67 -8.99 1.73
CA ARG A 189 -19.55 -10.17 1.69
C ARG A 189 -19.34 -11.00 2.94
N TYR A 190 -20.42 -11.37 3.61
CA TYR A 190 -20.39 -12.23 4.78
C TYR A 190 -21.06 -13.56 4.43
N ILE A 191 -20.31 -14.66 4.56
CA ILE A 191 -20.78 -16.03 4.31
C ILE A 191 -20.84 -16.72 5.66
N VAL A 192 -22.03 -16.92 6.18
CA VAL A 192 -22.26 -17.34 7.56
C VAL A 192 -22.96 -18.70 7.57
N TYR A 193 -22.45 -19.63 8.36
CA TYR A 193 -23.05 -20.95 8.51
C TYR A 193 -24.39 -20.89 9.25
N ASP A 194 -25.34 -21.72 8.84
CA ASP A 194 -26.72 -21.72 9.34
C ASP A 194 -26.82 -21.74 10.87
N LYS A 195 -26.00 -22.56 11.53
CA LYS A 195 -25.98 -22.74 12.99
C LYS A 195 -25.78 -21.44 13.78
N VAL A 196 -25.04 -20.48 13.22
CA VAL A 196 -24.68 -19.22 13.90
C VAL A 196 -25.30 -17.99 13.24
N TYR A 197 -26.06 -18.17 12.15
CA TYR A 197 -26.57 -17.09 11.32
C TYR A 197 -27.45 -16.09 12.09
N ASP A 198 -28.48 -16.57 12.77
CA ASP A 198 -29.46 -15.69 13.43
C ASP A 198 -28.83 -14.89 14.58
N ASP A 199 -28.00 -15.54 15.41
CA ASP A 199 -27.28 -14.85 16.51
C ASP A 199 -26.26 -13.85 15.97
N PHE A 200 -25.57 -14.19 14.88
CA PHE A 200 -24.65 -13.29 14.19
C PHE A 200 -25.36 -12.03 13.67
N VAL A 201 -26.42 -12.20 12.89
CA VAL A 201 -27.18 -11.09 12.30
C VAL A 201 -27.77 -10.20 13.39
N SER A 202 -28.42 -10.79 14.40
CA SER A 202 -29.01 -10.05 15.52
C SER A 202 -28.00 -9.15 16.22
N ARG A 203 -26.80 -9.67 16.53
CA ARG A 203 -25.74 -8.91 17.20
C ARG A 203 -25.13 -7.83 16.34
N VAL A 204 -24.86 -8.12 15.07
CA VAL A 204 -24.33 -7.13 14.12
C VAL A 204 -25.32 -5.98 13.96
N LEU A 205 -26.61 -6.28 13.77
CA LEU A 205 -27.66 -5.26 13.63
C LEU A 205 -27.76 -4.37 14.87
N ALA A 206 -27.72 -4.94 16.08
CA ALA A 206 -27.76 -4.17 17.31
C ALA A 206 -26.61 -3.15 17.41
N ILE A 207 -25.40 -3.50 16.92
CA ILE A 207 -24.26 -2.59 16.88
C ILE A 207 -24.45 -1.52 15.80
N VAL A 208 -24.84 -1.93 14.59
CA VAL A 208 -25.00 -1.03 13.44
C VAL A 208 -26.06 0.04 13.70
N GLN A 209 -27.17 -0.31 14.37
CA GLN A 209 -28.23 0.64 14.74
C GLN A 209 -27.76 1.74 15.69
N GLN A 210 -26.66 1.53 16.41
CA GLN A 210 -26.08 2.52 17.32
C GLN A 210 -24.99 3.38 16.66
N MET A 211 -24.55 3.02 15.44
CA MET A 211 -23.53 3.78 14.72
C MET A 211 -24.06 5.13 14.25
N ARG A 212 -23.16 6.12 14.22
CA ARG A 212 -23.42 7.46 13.70
C ARG A 212 -22.33 7.83 12.69
N GLN A 213 -22.72 8.60 11.68
CA GLN A 213 -21.81 9.21 10.73
C GLN A 213 -21.21 10.50 11.29
#